data_AF-E0XYS6-F1
#
_entry.id   AF-E0XYS6-F1
#
_cell.length_a   1.000
_cell.length_b   1.000
_cell.length_c   1.000
_cell.angle_alpha   90.00
_cell.angle_beta   90.00
_cell.angle_gamma   90.00
#
_symmetry.space_group_name_H-M   'P 1'
#
loop_
_entity.id
_entity.type
_entity.pdbx_description
1 polymer ?
#
loop_
_entity_poly.entity_id
_entity_poly.type
_entity_poly.pdbx_seq_one_letter_code
_entity_poly.pdbx_strand_id
1 'polypeptide(L)'
;MRRNQFASVVFILLLVFTLGTELADAQRGRGGGRRGGAPAALEEATLLEEFDKIVDLIWTDQEEDTWGDIDDDATEDKQAFITMFWESRDPTPGTESNEFREVWMQRVAYTQRYNSEGTDGWLTDRGKFYLIYGPEVLSAQSTQRASGASSAGESQARAGSNTVWELDNTQNPFLAGKREVMFARYQRSYSRITSGIELSQEAFLAGVAVSSYFEARRANPSSAGPVGAGSVLAPGSVATAGGAPPTPDVLAMQQLMQNGATLQDLIIRQEMAFIPAPAGNTYSIFNFDVGKSGLTFESLGSPGPASLLAFGVLRKKDPTAANGLQFMYELKIPFTVDPSNGTAETTSTHSFGMTIEPGDYLLSWGVMDITSEAIGTADYELTVPNYADEACAAPPEVVTGAEVAQVGPCSELAIPSVIMASSLEQMTDATDLNKVYSRTRVAALELGTNIEHAFDRNESLLLLYFINGLGVDPGTQENRFDLTHRILLAGTETSIARLPLQEKTASDVLQEIPLAQVQQIEAGTDYEILIEIHDQITGNATFHKVPFSVRGS
;
A
#
# COMPACT_ATOMS: atom_id res chain seq x y z
N MET A 1 -14.91 -43.80 -21.10
CA MET A 1 -13.47 -44.16 -21.17
C MET A 1 -12.67 -42.86 -21.27
N ARG A 2 -11.84 -42.56 -20.24
CA ARG A 2 -10.67 -41.63 -20.20
C ARG A 2 -10.92 -40.18 -20.63
N ARG A 3 -10.40 -39.12 -20.01
CA ARG A 3 -9.47 -38.84 -18.90
C ARG A 3 -9.69 -37.34 -18.72
N ASN A 4 -10.01 -36.85 -17.51
CA ASN A 4 -9.88 -35.41 -17.20
C ASN A 4 -9.49 -35.19 -15.72
N GLN A 5 -8.82 -36.17 -15.13
CA GLN A 5 -7.95 -35.94 -13.98
C GLN A 5 -6.56 -35.76 -14.59
N PHE A 6 -6.02 -34.53 -14.62
CA PHE A 6 -4.58 -34.19 -14.76
C PHE A 6 -4.33 -32.68 -14.97
N ALA A 7 -5.36 -31.82 -15.05
CA ALA A 7 -5.15 -30.37 -15.26
C ALA A 7 -4.72 -29.59 -14.01
N SER A 8 -5.07 -30.04 -12.79
CA SER A 8 -4.83 -29.25 -11.57
C SER A 8 -3.37 -29.27 -11.07
N VAL A 9 -2.66 -30.40 -11.21
CA VAL A 9 -1.27 -30.53 -10.70
C VAL A 9 -0.29 -29.69 -11.50
N VAL A 10 -0.48 -29.57 -12.82
CA VAL A 10 0.41 -28.78 -13.69
C VAL A 10 0.25 -27.28 -13.44
N PHE A 11 -0.96 -26.81 -13.13
CA PHE A 11 -1.26 -25.39 -12.98
C PHE A 11 -0.74 -24.80 -11.67
N ILE A 12 -0.71 -25.58 -10.58
CA ILE A 12 -0.28 -25.08 -9.28
C ILE A 12 1.23 -25.27 -9.03
N LEU A 13 1.83 -26.33 -9.61
CA LEU A 13 3.30 -26.38 -9.76
C LEU A 13 3.80 -25.18 -10.56
N LEU A 14 3.06 -24.75 -11.60
CA LEU A 14 3.33 -23.49 -12.29
C LEU A 14 3.22 -22.30 -11.34
N LEU A 15 2.25 -22.21 -10.42
CA LEU A 15 2.20 -21.13 -9.42
C LEU A 15 3.43 -21.09 -8.53
N VAL A 16 3.82 -22.21 -7.93
CA VAL A 16 4.98 -22.25 -7.01
C VAL A 16 6.29 -21.99 -7.78
N PHE A 17 6.40 -22.49 -9.01
CA PHE A 17 7.56 -22.22 -9.88
C PHE A 17 7.58 -20.77 -10.39
N THR A 18 6.43 -20.19 -10.77
CA THR A 18 6.34 -18.79 -11.21
C THR A 18 6.54 -17.82 -10.04
N LEU A 19 6.02 -18.12 -8.85
CA LEU A 19 6.35 -17.43 -7.59
C LEU A 19 7.86 -17.48 -7.35
N GLY A 20 8.47 -18.67 -7.46
CA GLY A 20 9.91 -18.85 -7.28
C GLY A 20 10.77 -18.06 -8.27
N THR A 21 10.38 -18.01 -9.55
CA THR A 21 11.10 -17.27 -10.59
C THR A 21 10.84 -15.77 -10.54
N GLU A 22 9.59 -15.32 -10.32
CA GLU A 22 9.25 -13.90 -10.23
C GLU A 22 9.83 -13.26 -8.98
N LEU A 23 9.82 -13.94 -7.82
CA LEU A 23 10.46 -13.40 -6.61
C LEU A 23 11.99 -13.33 -6.75
N ALA A 24 12.60 -14.31 -7.45
CA ALA A 24 14.02 -14.26 -7.76
C ALA A 24 14.36 -13.12 -8.75
N ASP A 25 13.50 -12.84 -9.74
CA ASP A 25 13.68 -11.75 -10.71
C ASP A 25 13.34 -10.36 -10.13
N ALA A 26 12.35 -10.27 -9.22
CA ALA A 26 12.04 -9.05 -8.45
C ALA A 26 13.21 -8.67 -7.53
N GLN A 27 13.90 -9.66 -6.95
CA GLN A 27 15.14 -9.44 -6.18
C GLN A 27 16.38 -9.23 -7.07
N ARG A 28 16.38 -9.67 -8.35
CA ARG A 28 17.51 -9.54 -9.29
C ARG A 28 17.37 -8.42 -10.32
N GLY A 29 16.29 -7.64 -10.31
CA GLY A 29 15.96 -6.69 -11.37
C GLY A 29 16.88 -5.46 -11.47
N ARG A 30 18.02 -5.61 -12.15
CA ARG A 30 18.74 -4.54 -12.84
C ARG A 30 18.44 -4.65 -14.34
N GLY A 31 17.80 -3.63 -14.91
CA GLY A 31 17.87 -3.32 -16.34
C GLY A 31 16.59 -3.56 -17.17
N GLY A 32 15.94 -2.46 -17.56
CA GLY A 32 15.27 -2.35 -18.86
C GLY A 32 13.74 -2.36 -18.86
N GLY A 33 13.16 -1.17 -19.00
CA GLY A 33 11.84 -1.00 -19.61
C GLY A 33 10.76 -0.40 -18.72
N ARG A 34 10.62 0.93 -18.79
CA ARG A 34 9.43 1.76 -18.49
C ARG A 34 8.70 1.41 -17.17
N ARG A 35 9.10 2.06 -16.08
CA ARG A 35 8.47 1.91 -14.76
C ARG A 35 7.85 3.24 -14.31
N GLY A 36 6.54 3.20 -14.06
CA GLY A 36 6.00 3.95 -12.94
C GLY A 36 6.49 3.27 -11.66
N GLY A 37 7.17 4.02 -10.80
CA GLY A 37 7.61 3.58 -9.48
C GLY A 37 7.21 4.63 -8.45
N ALA A 38 7.16 4.22 -7.17
CA ALA A 38 7.14 5.12 -6.00
C ALA A 38 8.16 6.27 -6.16
N PRO A 39 8.01 7.44 -5.50
CA PRO A 39 8.81 8.63 -5.82
C PRO A 39 10.29 8.37 -5.51
N ALA A 40 10.98 7.88 -6.52
CA ALA A 40 12.42 7.79 -6.56
C ALA A 40 12.94 9.22 -6.46
N ALA A 41 14.10 9.39 -5.82
CA ALA A 41 14.97 10.51 -6.18
C ALA A 41 14.98 10.58 -7.72
N LEU A 42 14.59 11.75 -8.27
CA LEU A 42 14.47 11.96 -9.70
C LEU A 42 15.67 11.33 -10.40
N GLU A 43 15.43 10.43 -11.37
CA GLU A 43 16.51 9.80 -12.11
C GLU A 43 17.41 10.90 -12.70
N GLU A 44 18.73 10.68 -12.70
CA GLU A 44 19.71 11.68 -13.16
C GLU A 44 19.41 12.18 -14.59
N ALA A 45 18.84 11.32 -15.43
CA ALA A 45 18.36 11.66 -16.77
C ALA A 45 17.15 12.63 -16.75
N THR A 46 16.17 12.42 -15.86
CA THR A 46 15.04 13.34 -15.68
C THR A 46 15.50 14.67 -15.09
N LEU A 47 16.47 14.64 -14.18
CA LEU A 47 17.09 15.85 -13.65
C LEU A 47 17.77 16.69 -14.74
N LEU A 48 18.40 16.05 -15.72
CA LEU A 48 19.05 16.73 -16.84
C LEU A 48 18.05 17.31 -17.86
N GLU A 49 16.96 16.58 -18.14
CA GLU A 49 15.94 17.03 -19.11
C GLU A 49 15.04 18.13 -18.57
N GLU A 50 14.76 18.12 -17.27
CA GLU A 50 13.74 18.99 -16.64
C GLU A 50 14.35 19.98 -15.63
N PHE A 51 15.67 20.18 -15.67
CA PHE A 51 16.38 21.00 -14.68
C PHE A 51 15.82 22.42 -14.57
N ASP A 52 15.59 23.07 -15.72
CA ASP A 52 15.02 24.42 -15.83
C ASP A 52 13.68 24.55 -15.09
N LYS A 53 12.84 23.52 -15.20
CA LYS A 53 11.52 23.47 -14.54
C LYS A 53 11.60 23.15 -13.07
N ILE A 54 12.64 22.43 -12.64
CA ILE A 54 12.85 22.03 -11.23
C ILE A 54 13.41 23.19 -10.40
N VAL A 55 14.20 24.08 -11.00
CA VAL A 55 14.88 25.18 -10.29
C VAL A 55 14.33 26.57 -10.62
N ASP A 56 13.21 26.66 -11.34
CA ASP A 56 12.62 27.90 -11.85
C ASP A 56 12.39 28.99 -10.77
N LEU A 57 12.20 28.59 -9.51
CA LEU A 57 12.00 29.51 -8.37
C LEU A 57 13.29 29.96 -7.67
N ILE A 58 14.43 29.34 -7.97
CA ILE A 58 15.69 29.53 -7.21
C ILE A 58 16.89 29.91 -8.07
N TRP A 59 16.80 29.82 -9.40
CA TRP A 59 17.84 30.33 -10.29
C TRP A 59 17.68 31.84 -10.58
N THR A 60 18.76 32.48 -10.97
CA THR A 60 18.80 33.90 -11.36
C THR A 60 18.61 34.08 -12.86
N ASP A 61 18.20 35.28 -13.30
CA ASP A 61 18.08 35.59 -14.74
C ASP A 61 19.37 35.26 -15.52
N GLN A 62 20.54 35.50 -14.92
CA GLN A 62 21.83 35.18 -15.55
C GLN A 62 22.06 33.67 -15.65
N GLU A 63 21.62 32.88 -14.68
CA GLU A 63 21.70 31.41 -14.71
C GLU A 63 20.72 30.82 -15.71
N GLU A 64 19.51 31.39 -15.82
CA GLU A 64 18.52 31.05 -16.86
C GLU A 64 19.09 31.32 -18.25
N ASP A 65 19.65 32.51 -18.50
CA ASP A 65 20.29 32.86 -19.76
C ASP A 65 21.45 31.90 -20.08
N THR A 66 22.29 31.60 -19.08
CA THR A 66 23.43 30.69 -19.25
C THR A 66 22.98 29.26 -19.56
N TRP A 67 21.91 28.78 -18.92
CA TRP A 67 21.33 27.47 -19.20
C TRP A 67 20.74 27.40 -20.61
N GLY A 68 20.06 28.48 -21.05
CA GLY A 68 19.48 28.60 -22.39
C GLY A 68 20.51 28.67 -23.53
N ASP A 69 21.74 29.11 -23.24
CA ASP A 69 22.86 29.15 -24.18
C ASP A 69 23.56 27.78 -24.34
N ILE A 70 23.27 26.79 -23.49
CA ILE A 70 23.83 25.43 -23.59
C ILE A 70 23.01 24.60 -24.59
N ASP A 71 23.66 24.05 -25.62
CA ASP A 71 23.01 23.20 -26.61
C ASP A 71 22.35 21.96 -25.97
N ASP A 72 21.21 21.54 -26.52
CA ASP A 72 20.40 20.47 -25.91
C ASP A 72 21.11 19.11 -25.82
N ASP A 73 22.02 18.82 -26.75
CA ASP A 73 22.82 17.61 -26.82
C ASP A 73 24.17 17.70 -26.06
N ALA A 74 24.53 18.87 -25.51
CA ALA A 74 25.75 19.10 -24.74
C ALA A 74 25.61 18.62 -23.27
N THR A 75 25.47 17.30 -23.09
CA THR A 75 25.20 16.68 -21.78
C THR A 75 26.29 16.99 -20.73
N GLU A 76 27.56 17.02 -21.12
CA GLU A 76 28.68 17.33 -20.20
C GLU A 76 28.63 18.78 -19.70
N ASP A 77 28.27 19.73 -20.55
CA ASP A 77 28.15 21.15 -20.18
C ASP A 77 26.93 21.40 -19.28
N LYS A 78 25.80 20.72 -19.56
CA LYS A 78 24.62 20.72 -18.67
C LYS A 78 24.95 20.13 -17.29
N GLN A 79 25.69 19.02 -17.23
CA GLN A 79 26.14 18.43 -15.95
C GLN A 79 27.09 19.35 -15.18
N ALA A 80 28.03 20.00 -15.87
CA ALA A 80 28.94 20.96 -15.26
C ALA A 80 28.16 22.17 -14.71
N PHE A 81 27.18 22.69 -15.45
CA PHE A 81 26.30 23.76 -14.99
C PHE A 81 25.52 23.36 -13.74
N ILE A 82 24.85 22.19 -13.75
CA ILE A 82 24.09 21.69 -12.59
C ILE A 82 25.00 21.55 -11.37
N THR A 83 26.21 21.04 -11.55
CA THR A 83 27.20 20.90 -10.46
C THR A 83 27.54 22.27 -9.87
N MET A 84 27.94 23.23 -10.71
CA MET A 84 28.27 24.60 -10.27
C MET A 84 27.07 25.32 -9.64
N PHE A 85 25.87 25.09 -10.17
CA PHE A 85 24.61 25.67 -9.68
C PHE A 85 24.34 25.27 -8.23
N TRP A 86 24.54 23.99 -7.91
CA TRP A 86 24.38 23.51 -6.54
C TRP A 86 25.55 23.93 -5.66
N GLU A 87 26.80 23.75 -6.11
CA GLU A 87 27.99 24.16 -5.35
C GLU A 87 27.96 25.63 -4.91
N SER A 88 27.46 26.54 -5.76
CA SER A 88 27.34 27.96 -5.42
C SER A 88 26.30 28.25 -4.33
N ARG A 89 25.37 27.31 -4.08
CA ARG A 89 24.28 27.40 -3.09
C ARG A 89 24.53 26.56 -1.85
N ASP A 90 25.68 25.88 -1.76
CA ASP A 90 26.04 25.08 -0.60
C ASP A 90 26.23 25.98 0.64
N PRO A 91 25.37 25.87 1.68
CA PRO A 91 25.47 26.69 2.88
C PRO A 91 26.63 26.26 3.80
N THR A 92 27.24 25.10 3.53
CA THR A 92 28.31 24.49 4.31
C THR A 92 29.38 23.83 3.42
N PRO A 93 30.10 24.60 2.57
CA PRO A 93 31.10 24.04 1.66
C PRO A 93 32.17 23.23 2.40
N GLY A 94 32.36 21.97 2.00
CA GLY A 94 33.30 21.03 2.60
C GLY A 94 32.67 19.95 3.49
N THR A 95 31.34 19.91 3.62
CA THR A 95 30.57 18.73 4.05
C THR A 95 30.47 17.71 2.90
N GLU A 96 30.08 16.46 3.21
CA GLU A 96 29.89 15.41 2.19
C GLU A 96 28.66 15.64 1.30
N SER A 97 27.74 16.50 1.71
CA SER A 97 26.46 16.75 1.09
C SER A 97 26.16 18.24 1.01
N ASN A 98 25.51 18.68 -0.06
CA ASN A 98 24.95 20.02 -0.17
C ASN A 98 23.54 20.06 0.42
N GLU A 99 23.40 20.68 1.59
CA GLU A 99 22.17 20.72 2.36
C GLU A 99 21.02 21.46 1.65
N PHE A 100 21.36 22.51 0.88
CA PHE A 100 20.36 23.25 0.12
C PHE A 100 19.74 22.34 -0.95
N ARG A 101 20.58 21.65 -1.73
CA ARG A 101 20.16 20.70 -2.75
C ARG A 101 19.33 19.57 -2.16
N GLU A 102 19.73 19.03 -1.01
CA GLU A 102 18.98 17.96 -0.33
C GLU A 102 17.55 18.38 0.01
N VAL A 103 17.38 19.51 0.68
CA VAL A 103 16.06 20.02 1.08
C VAL A 103 15.22 20.35 -0.16
N TRP A 104 15.83 20.99 -1.17
CA TRP A 104 15.14 21.32 -2.42
C TRP A 104 14.61 20.07 -3.11
N MET A 105 15.47 19.09 -3.36
CA MET A 105 15.12 17.85 -4.07
C MET A 105 14.11 17.00 -3.29
N GLN A 106 14.18 17.02 -1.96
CA GLN A 106 13.16 16.41 -1.10
C GLN A 106 11.79 17.06 -1.32
N ARG A 107 11.74 18.40 -1.38
CA ARG A 107 10.49 19.12 -1.64
C ARG A 107 9.97 18.87 -3.04
N VAL A 108 10.83 18.86 -4.06
CA VAL A 108 10.46 18.52 -5.45
C VAL A 108 9.81 17.15 -5.51
N ALA A 109 10.43 16.11 -4.93
CA ALA A 109 9.85 14.78 -4.89
C ALA A 109 8.47 14.76 -4.20
N TYR A 110 8.31 15.54 -3.13
CA TYR A 110 7.07 15.64 -2.39
C TYR A 110 5.96 16.39 -3.15
N THR A 111 6.31 17.41 -3.95
CA THR A 111 5.32 18.15 -4.74
C THR A 111 4.57 17.28 -5.73
N GLN A 112 5.10 16.11 -6.11
CA GLN A 112 4.45 15.19 -7.05
C GLN A 112 3.04 14.75 -6.62
N ARG A 113 2.67 14.88 -5.35
CA ARG A 113 1.27 14.70 -4.90
C ARG A 113 0.27 15.70 -5.50
N TYR A 114 0.76 16.81 -6.06
CA TYR A 114 -0.05 17.83 -6.73
C TYR A 114 -0.17 17.60 -8.25
N ASN A 115 0.37 16.51 -8.79
CA ASN A 115 0.35 16.22 -10.24
C ASN A 115 -1.04 15.93 -10.82
N SER A 116 -2.06 15.77 -9.96
CA SER A 116 -3.47 15.58 -10.34
C SER A 116 -4.09 16.79 -11.06
N GLU A 117 -3.36 17.91 -11.19
CA GLU A 117 -3.76 19.07 -11.99
C GLU A 117 -3.45 18.92 -13.51
N GLY A 118 -2.83 17.80 -13.93
CA GLY A 118 -2.49 17.53 -15.33
C GLY A 118 -1.11 18.06 -15.76
N THR A 119 -0.27 18.46 -14.80
CA THR A 119 1.12 18.90 -14.95
C THR A 119 1.93 18.37 -13.77
N ASP A 120 3.26 18.33 -13.86
CA ASP A 120 4.09 17.87 -12.75
C ASP A 120 3.87 18.70 -11.49
N GLY A 121 3.97 18.05 -10.34
CA GLY A 121 3.58 18.62 -9.07
C GLY A 121 4.33 19.90 -8.73
N TRP A 122 5.63 19.95 -9.03
CA TRP A 122 6.49 21.13 -8.81
C TRP A 122 6.13 22.32 -9.71
N LEU A 123 5.44 22.08 -10.83
CA LEU A 123 4.97 23.14 -11.74
C LEU A 123 3.67 23.79 -11.29
N THR A 124 2.90 23.15 -10.40
CA THR A 124 1.64 23.70 -9.88
C THR A 124 1.89 24.84 -8.91
N ASP A 125 0.99 25.82 -8.81
CA ASP A 125 1.11 26.91 -7.83
C ASP A 125 1.15 26.39 -6.38
N ARG A 126 0.43 25.28 -6.09
CA ARG A 126 0.50 24.58 -4.79
C ARG A 126 1.87 23.94 -4.57
N GLY A 127 2.43 23.32 -5.59
CA GLY A 127 3.79 22.79 -5.57
C GLY A 127 4.84 23.88 -5.40
N LYS A 128 4.73 24.97 -6.15
CA LYS A 128 5.63 26.13 -6.05
C LYS A 128 5.60 26.78 -4.68
N PHE A 129 4.42 26.96 -4.09
CA PHE A 129 4.29 27.38 -2.70
C PHE A 129 5.02 26.41 -1.77
N TYR A 130 4.81 25.11 -1.96
CA TYR A 130 5.44 24.09 -1.13
C TYR A 130 6.97 24.03 -1.28
N LEU A 131 7.50 24.21 -2.49
CA LEU A 131 8.95 24.27 -2.72
C LEU A 131 9.59 25.37 -1.88
N ILE A 132 8.98 26.56 -1.85
CA ILE A 132 9.49 27.72 -1.13
C ILE A 132 9.24 27.64 0.38
N TYR A 133 7.99 27.45 0.78
CA TYR A 133 7.59 27.60 2.19
C TYR A 133 7.52 26.28 2.95
N GLY A 134 7.56 25.16 2.24
CA GLY A 134 7.45 23.83 2.83
C GLY A 134 6.12 23.59 3.54
N PRO A 135 5.98 22.42 4.18
CA PRO A 135 4.82 22.11 4.98
C PRO A 135 4.80 22.96 6.27
N GLU A 136 5.95 23.40 6.79
CA GLU A 136 6.11 24.05 8.10
C GLU A 136 5.17 25.24 8.32
N VAL A 137 4.87 25.98 7.25
CA VAL A 137 4.02 27.17 7.32
C VAL A 137 2.52 26.83 7.35
N LEU A 138 2.11 25.59 7.13
CA LEU A 138 0.69 25.21 7.02
C LEU A 138 0.10 24.87 8.39
N SER A 139 -0.85 25.68 8.87
CA SER A 139 -1.53 25.43 10.15
C SER A 139 -2.86 24.68 9.99
N ALA A 140 -3.59 24.95 8.90
CA ALA A 140 -4.82 24.26 8.54
C ALA A 140 -5.10 24.40 7.04
N GLN A 141 -5.93 23.53 6.49
CA GLN A 141 -6.40 23.61 5.11
C GLN A 141 -7.93 23.53 5.12
N SER A 142 -8.58 24.41 4.35
CA SER A 142 -10.03 24.41 4.18
C SER A 142 -10.41 24.59 2.71
N THR A 143 -11.59 24.09 2.35
CA THR A 143 -12.14 24.25 1.00
C THR A 143 -13.29 25.25 1.05
N GLN A 144 -13.16 26.37 0.34
CA GLN A 144 -14.20 27.39 0.23
C GLN A 144 -14.91 27.30 -1.12
N ARG A 145 -16.24 27.44 -1.14
CA ARG A 145 -16.97 27.64 -2.40
C ARG A 145 -16.62 29.03 -2.95
N ALA A 146 -16.24 29.14 -4.22
CA ALA A 146 -15.96 30.43 -4.84
C ALA A 146 -17.21 31.33 -4.78
N SER A 147 -17.21 32.32 -3.89
CA SER A 147 -18.27 33.32 -3.81
C SER A 147 -17.98 34.46 -4.78
N GLY A 148 -18.45 34.32 -6.02
CA GLY A 148 -18.51 35.40 -6.99
C GLY A 148 -19.94 35.88 -7.16
N ALA A 149 -20.21 37.13 -6.80
CA ALA A 149 -21.47 37.80 -7.07
C ALA A 149 -21.66 38.00 -8.59
N SER A 150 -22.68 37.37 -9.18
CA SER A 150 -23.34 37.87 -10.38
C SER A 150 -24.84 37.92 -10.15
N SER A 151 -25.34 39.15 -10.01
CA SER A 151 -26.74 39.47 -10.21
C SER A 151 -27.11 39.23 -11.68
N ALA A 152 -28.30 38.65 -11.90
CA ALA A 152 -28.91 38.27 -13.18
C ALA A 152 -28.53 36.85 -13.67
N GLY A 153 -29.58 36.05 -13.87
CA GLY A 153 -29.52 34.60 -13.97
C GLY A 153 -28.84 34.08 -15.23
N GLU A 154 -27.79 33.30 -15.04
CA GLU A 154 -27.23 32.32 -15.96
C GLU A 154 -26.47 31.25 -15.12
N SER A 155 -26.82 29.98 -15.34
CA SER A 155 -26.15 28.72 -14.94
C SER A 155 -25.40 28.66 -13.59
N GLN A 156 -26.12 28.23 -12.55
CA GLN A 156 -25.62 27.98 -11.19
C GLN A 156 -24.78 26.69 -11.03
N ALA A 157 -24.40 26.01 -12.12
CA ALA A 157 -23.73 24.70 -12.11
C ALA A 157 -22.18 24.77 -12.18
N ARG A 158 -21.57 25.93 -11.89
CA ARG A 158 -20.14 26.18 -12.21
C ARG A 158 -19.35 26.91 -11.13
N ALA A 159 -19.71 26.78 -9.85
CA ALA A 159 -18.91 27.35 -8.76
C ALA A 159 -17.73 26.42 -8.46
N GLY A 160 -16.52 26.77 -8.91
CA GLY A 160 -15.29 26.10 -8.49
C GLY A 160 -15.08 26.22 -6.98
N SER A 161 -14.42 25.23 -6.37
CA SER A 161 -13.90 25.35 -5.00
C SER A 161 -12.50 25.96 -5.02
N ASN A 162 -12.24 26.84 -4.06
CA ASN A 162 -10.93 27.38 -3.77
C ASN A 162 -10.34 26.60 -2.59
N THR A 163 -9.07 26.24 -2.68
CA THR A 163 -8.32 25.71 -1.52
C THR A 163 -7.74 26.89 -0.76
N VAL A 164 -8.03 26.98 0.54
CA VAL A 164 -7.46 28.00 1.43
C VAL A 164 -6.56 27.30 2.42
N TRP A 165 -5.28 27.64 2.41
CA TRP A 165 -4.32 27.22 3.42
C TRP A 165 -4.21 28.32 4.45
N GLU A 166 -4.51 28.02 5.70
CA GLU A 166 -4.19 28.86 6.84
C GLU A 166 -2.70 28.69 7.15
N LEU A 167 -2.03 29.82 7.35
CA LEU A 167 -0.58 29.88 7.46
C LEU A 167 -0.15 30.29 8.86
N ASP A 168 0.78 29.52 9.44
CA ASP A 168 1.62 29.98 10.54
C ASP A 168 2.67 30.93 10.00
N ASN A 169 2.32 32.22 9.98
CA ASN A 169 3.21 33.27 9.52
C ASN A 169 4.42 33.55 10.42
N THR A 170 4.57 32.83 11.53
CA THR A 170 5.77 32.92 12.38
C THR A 170 6.93 32.06 11.86
N GLN A 171 6.64 31.08 11.00
CA GLN A 171 7.64 30.16 10.45
C GLN A 171 8.45 30.75 9.30
N ASN A 172 7.99 31.86 8.71
CA ASN A 172 8.70 32.54 7.63
C ASN A 172 8.38 34.04 7.59
N PRO A 173 9.37 34.95 7.63
CA PRO A 173 9.13 36.39 7.63
C PRO A 173 8.47 36.91 6.34
N PHE A 174 8.59 36.20 5.21
CA PHE A 174 7.92 36.56 3.95
C PHE A 174 6.41 36.31 3.98
N LEU A 175 5.93 35.60 5.01
CA LEU A 175 4.52 35.41 5.31
C LEU A 175 4.00 36.41 6.36
N ALA A 176 4.80 37.37 6.83
CA ALA A 176 4.37 38.33 7.84
C ALA A 176 3.05 39.03 7.43
N GLY A 177 2.02 38.88 8.26
CA GLY A 177 0.67 39.40 8.01
C GLY A 177 -0.19 38.59 7.03
N LYS A 178 0.36 37.55 6.39
CA LYS A 178 -0.34 36.61 5.50
C LYS A 178 -0.75 35.37 6.30
N ARG A 179 -1.99 35.36 6.77
CA ARG A 179 -2.56 34.24 7.57
C ARG A 179 -3.24 33.19 6.73
N GLU A 180 -3.45 33.48 5.45
CA GLU A 180 -4.07 32.57 4.51
C GLU A 180 -3.45 32.76 3.12
N VAL A 181 -3.38 31.67 2.37
CA VAL A 181 -3.15 31.68 0.92
C VAL A 181 -4.29 30.90 0.27
N MET A 182 -4.86 31.49 -0.77
CA MET A 182 -5.96 30.89 -1.50
C MET A 182 -5.51 30.50 -2.90
N PHE A 183 -5.72 29.24 -3.24
CA PHE A 183 -5.54 28.65 -4.55
C PHE A 183 -6.89 28.57 -5.24
N ALA A 184 -7.16 29.52 -6.14
CA ALA A 184 -8.41 29.56 -6.89
C ALA A 184 -8.31 28.74 -8.16
N ARG A 185 -9.38 28.03 -8.53
CA ARG A 185 -9.43 27.33 -9.82
C ARG A 185 -9.44 28.33 -10.98
N TYR A 186 -8.40 28.30 -11.80
CA TYR A 186 -8.34 29.01 -13.08
C TYR A 186 -8.64 28.04 -14.24
N GLN A 187 -8.98 28.55 -15.42
CA GLN A 187 -9.43 27.75 -16.57
C GLN A 187 -8.54 26.51 -16.84
N ARG A 188 -9.17 25.35 -17.14
CA ARG A 188 -8.53 24.05 -17.43
C ARG A 188 -7.66 23.48 -16.29
N SER A 189 -8.25 23.34 -15.09
CA SER A 189 -7.72 22.61 -13.91
C SER A 189 -6.56 23.20 -13.11
N TYR A 190 -5.90 24.27 -13.56
CA TYR A 190 -4.78 24.84 -12.80
C TYR A 190 -5.24 25.73 -11.64
N SER A 191 -4.69 25.47 -10.46
CA SER A 191 -4.86 26.34 -9.30
C SER A 191 -3.95 27.57 -9.43
N ARG A 192 -4.46 28.77 -9.11
CA ARG A 192 -3.66 30.01 -9.03
C ARG A 192 -3.58 30.53 -7.60
N ILE A 193 -2.38 30.84 -7.13
CA ILE A 193 -2.19 31.64 -5.92
C ILE A 193 -2.79 33.03 -6.18
N THR A 194 -3.77 33.40 -5.35
CA THR A 194 -4.51 34.68 -5.51
C THR A 194 -4.03 35.78 -4.58
N SER A 195 -3.09 35.46 -3.68
CA SER A 195 -2.48 36.38 -2.71
C SER A 195 -1.04 36.67 -3.11
N GLY A 196 -0.54 37.90 -2.92
CA GLY A 196 0.86 38.30 -3.18
C GLY A 196 1.89 37.58 -2.29
N ILE A 197 1.97 36.26 -2.42
CA ILE A 197 2.96 35.37 -1.82
C ILE A 197 4.20 35.46 -2.69
N GLU A 198 5.34 35.73 -2.06
CA GLU A 198 6.61 35.82 -2.76
C GLU A 198 7.16 34.41 -2.93
N LEU A 199 7.54 34.03 -4.14
CA LEU A 199 8.12 32.72 -4.43
C LEU A 199 9.54 32.96 -4.91
N SER A 200 10.48 33.03 -3.97
CA SER A 200 11.88 33.38 -4.22
C SER A 200 12.81 32.52 -3.38
N GLN A 201 14.08 32.42 -3.81
CA GLN A 201 15.12 31.77 -3.03
C GLN A 201 15.28 32.40 -1.64
N GLU A 202 15.15 33.72 -1.53
CA GLU A 202 15.22 34.43 -0.25
C GLU A 202 14.10 33.98 0.70
N ALA A 203 12.89 33.80 0.18
CA ALA A 203 11.78 33.27 0.95
C ALA A 203 12.04 31.82 1.39
N PHE A 204 12.62 30.99 0.53
CA PHE A 204 13.01 29.62 0.89
C PHE A 204 14.04 29.60 2.03
N LEU A 205 15.10 30.39 1.90
CA LEU A 205 16.19 30.48 2.88
C LEU A 205 15.76 31.07 4.22
N ALA A 206 14.74 31.93 4.23
CA ALA A 206 14.24 32.58 5.44
C ALA A 206 13.31 31.71 6.29
N GLY A 207 12.96 30.50 5.83
CA GLY A 207 12.14 29.56 6.60
C GLY A 207 12.87 29.07 7.85
N VAL A 208 12.20 29.08 9.00
CA VAL A 208 12.77 28.63 10.29
C VAL A 208 13.28 27.19 10.20
N ALA A 209 12.53 26.30 9.53
CA ALA A 209 12.92 24.90 9.36
C ALA A 209 14.19 24.72 8.50
N VAL A 210 14.28 25.44 7.38
CA VAL A 210 15.43 25.43 6.47
C VAL A 210 16.67 26.00 7.16
N SER A 211 16.54 27.18 7.79
CA SER A 211 17.62 27.83 8.52
C SER A 211 18.15 26.96 9.67
N SER A 212 17.25 26.35 10.46
CA SER A 212 17.64 25.47 11.56
C SER A 212 18.37 24.21 11.07
N TYR A 213 17.99 23.66 9.91
CA TYR A 213 18.67 22.51 9.31
C TYR A 213 20.11 22.85 8.93
N PHE A 214 20.32 24.00 8.27
CA PHE A 214 21.66 24.44 7.87
C PHE A 214 22.54 24.75 9.08
N GLU A 215 21.99 25.36 10.13
CA GLU A 215 22.73 25.61 11.37
C GLU A 215 23.14 24.32 12.08
N ALA A 216 22.25 23.33 12.15
CA ALA A 216 22.54 22.02 12.74
C ALA A 216 23.65 21.28 11.96
N ARG A 217 23.60 21.32 10.63
CA ARG A 217 24.60 20.71 9.75
C ARG A 217 25.95 21.38 9.85
N ARG A 218 25.98 22.72 9.93
CA ARG A 218 27.20 23.48 10.19
C ARG A 218 27.84 23.15 11.54
N ALA A 219 27.02 22.83 12.55
CA ALA A 219 27.50 22.43 13.87
C ALA A 219 28.04 20.99 13.92
N ASN A 220 27.60 20.10 13.01
CA ASN A 220 28.03 18.70 12.96
C ASN A 220 28.21 18.15 11.52
N PRO A 221 29.37 18.41 10.88
CA PRO A 221 29.62 18.08 9.47
C PRO A 221 29.67 16.58 9.12
N SER A 222 29.80 15.69 10.13
CA SER A 222 30.09 14.26 9.95
C SER A 222 28.90 13.33 10.25
N SER A 223 27.72 13.86 10.56
CA SER A 223 26.50 13.05 10.71
C SER A 223 25.88 12.78 9.33
N ALA A 224 26.01 11.56 8.79
CA ALA A 224 25.30 11.15 7.58
C ALA A 224 23.80 10.92 7.88
N GLY A 225 22.91 11.39 6.99
CA GLY A 225 21.49 11.00 6.97
C GLY A 225 20.53 12.04 6.39
N PRO A 226 19.67 11.70 5.40
CA PRO A 226 18.60 12.58 4.93
C PRO A 226 17.50 12.76 5.99
N VAL A 227 16.77 13.87 5.92
CA VAL A 227 15.60 14.15 6.77
C VAL A 227 14.41 13.31 6.29
N GLY A 228 13.74 12.61 7.21
CA GLY A 228 12.34 12.20 7.05
C GLY A 228 12.10 10.90 6.27
N ALA A 229 12.26 9.77 6.96
CA ALA A 229 11.49 8.53 6.74
C ALA A 229 11.68 7.59 7.94
N GLY A 230 12.88 7.53 8.52
CA GLY A 230 13.21 6.59 9.60
C GLY A 230 12.96 7.06 11.04
N SER A 231 12.73 8.35 11.30
CA SER A 231 12.68 8.89 12.66
C SER A 231 11.27 9.11 13.22
N VAL A 232 10.22 8.97 12.41
CA VAL A 232 8.84 9.28 12.84
C VAL A 232 8.15 8.10 13.53
N LEU A 233 8.68 6.88 13.37
CA LEU A 233 7.96 5.64 13.72
C LEU A 233 8.62 4.80 14.82
N ALA A 234 9.70 5.28 15.44
CA ALA A 234 10.27 4.63 16.62
C ALA A 234 9.52 5.07 17.91
N PRO A 235 9.09 4.16 18.79
CA PRO A 235 8.36 4.56 19.99
C PRO A 235 9.33 5.17 21.01
N GLY A 236 9.11 6.44 21.36
CA GLY A 236 9.92 7.21 22.31
C GLY A 236 10.63 8.44 21.75
N SER A 237 10.54 8.72 20.44
CA SER A 237 11.05 9.97 19.88
C SER A 237 10.09 11.12 20.15
N VAL A 238 10.33 11.85 21.26
CA VAL A 238 9.84 13.21 21.42
C VAL A 238 10.62 14.08 20.41
N ALA A 239 9.88 14.79 19.56
CA ALA A 239 10.41 15.56 18.43
C ALA A 239 11.66 16.38 18.76
N THR A 240 12.68 16.32 17.90
CA THR A 240 13.49 17.48 17.46
C THR A 240 14.49 17.06 16.36
N ALA A 241 14.11 17.22 15.09
CA ALA A 241 14.97 17.66 13.97
C ALA A 241 14.18 17.60 12.63
N GLY A 242 13.73 18.76 12.12
CA GLY A 242 13.08 18.91 10.81
C GLY A 242 11.57 19.16 10.89
N GLY A 243 11.15 20.43 10.86
CA GLY A 243 9.83 20.91 11.25
C GLY A 243 8.74 20.85 10.18
N ALA A 244 8.53 19.73 9.48
CA ALA A 244 7.33 19.55 8.66
C ALA A 244 6.13 19.15 9.54
N PRO A 245 4.94 19.80 9.48
CA PRO A 245 3.74 19.24 10.03
C PRO A 245 3.45 17.91 9.34
N PRO A 246 3.09 16.89 10.12
CA PRO A 246 2.80 15.57 9.58
C PRO A 246 1.65 15.68 8.58
N THR A 247 1.79 15.05 7.41
CA THR A 247 0.67 14.90 6.47
C THR A 247 -0.49 14.16 7.13
N PRO A 248 -1.74 14.26 6.63
CA PRO A 248 -2.87 13.59 7.25
C PRO A 248 -2.66 12.09 7.48
N ASP A 249 -2.01 11.39 6.54
CA ASP A 249 -1.60 9.99 6.69
C ASP A 249 -0.58 9.79 7.83
N VAL A 250 0.43 10.66 7.94
CA VAL A 250 1.44 10.57 9.02
C VAL A 250 0.82 10.91 10.38
N LEU A 251 -0.07 11.90 10.45
CA LEU A 251 -0.77 12.27 11.69
C LEU A 251 -1.72 11.14 12.12
N ALA A 252 -2.46 10.56 11.17
CA ALA A 252 -3.31 9.40 11.42
C ALA A 252 -2.48 8.21 11.94
N MET A 253 -1.31 7.95 11.34
CA MET A 253 -0.40 6.90 11.83
C MET A 253 0.14 7.18 13.23
N GLN A 254 0.50 8.42 13.54
CA GLN A 254 0.93 8.80 14.89
C GLN A 254 -0.20 8.59 15.90
N GLN A 255 -1.43 9.01 15.58
CA GLN A 255 -2.60 8.83 16.44
C GLN A 255 -2.91 7.35 16.67
N LEU A 256 -2.87 6.53 15.62
CA LEU A 256 -3.09 5.09 15.72
C LEU A 256 -2.00 4.43 16.57
N MET A 257 -0.73 4.66 16.25
CA MET A 257 0.38 3.95 16.88
C MET A 257 0.70 4.42 18.31
N GLN A 258 0.44 5.68 18.64
CA GLN A 258 0.74 6.22 19.97
C GLN A 258 -0.48 6.15 20.91
N ASN A 259 -1.68 6.40 20.39
CA ASN A 259 -2.89 6.53 21.20
C ASN A 259 -3.89 5.39 20.97
N GLY A 260 -3.68 4.51 20.00
CA GLY A 260 -4.65 3.50 19.58
C GLY A 260 -5.90 4.10 18.95
N ALA A 261 -5.86 5.35 18.49
CA ALA A 261 -7.01 6.07 17.99
C ALA A 261 -7.22 5.77 16.50
N THR A 262 -8.34 5.14 16.15
CA THR A 262 -8.72 4.84 14.77
C THR A 262 -9.57 5.96 14.17
N LEU A 263 -9.28 6.36 12.93
CA LEU A 263 -10.14 7.20 12.09
C LEU A 263 -11.09 6.34 11.25
N GLN A 264 -12.31 6.83 11.04
CA GLN A 264 -13.40 6.09 10.38
C GLN A 264 -14.16 6.94 9.35
N ASP A 265 -13.53 7.98 8.79
CA ASP A 265 -14.15 8.75 7.70
C ASP A 265 -14.33 7.89 6.45
N LEU A 266 -13.44 6.91 6.27
CA LEU A 266 -13.59 5.80 5.34
C LEU A 266 -13.78 4.48 6.10
N ILE A 267 -14.76 3.69 5.66
CA ILE A 267 -14.91 2.31 6.10
C ILE A 267 -13.91 1.47 5.32
N ILE A 268 -13.04 0.75 6.03
CA ILE A 268 -12.10 -0.19 5.44
C ILE A 268 -12.45 -1.57 5.96
N ARG A 269 -12.65 -2.52 5.05
CA ARG A 269 -12.75 -3.94 5.39
C ARG A 269 -11.55 -4.63 4.80
N GLN A 270 -11.04 -5.62 5.53
CA GLN A 270 -9.81 -6.28 5.15
C GLN A 270 -9.86 -7.76 5.49
N GLU A 271 -9.13 -8.53 4.69
CA GLU A 271 -8.85 -9.93 4.92
C GLU A 271 -7.40 -10.20 4.48
N MET A 272 -6.83 -11.29 4.98
CA MET A 272 -5.46 -11.67 4.63
C MET A 272 -5.42 -13.08 4.09
N ALA A 273 -4.49 -13.30 3.18
CA ALA A 273 -4.16 -14.63 2.73
C ALA A 273 -2.64 -14.84 2.75
N PHE A 274 -2.25 -16.06 3.10
CA PHE A 274 -0.88 -16.49 3.23
C PHE A 274 -0.64 -17.65 2.29
N ILE A 275 0.46 -17.56 1.53
CA ILE A 275 0.92 -18.65 0.67
C ILE A 275 2.42 -18.87 0.86
N PRO A 276 2.93 -20.10 0.68
CA PRO A 276 4.36 -20.37 0.79
C PRO A 276 5.19 -19.53 -0.21
N ALA A 277 6.34 -19.02 0.25
CA ALA A 277 7.30 -18.33 -0.59
C ALA A 277 8.72 -18.94 -0.43
N PRO A 278 9.66 -18.64 -1.35
CA PRO A 278 11.03 -19.14 -1.26
C PRO A 278 11.77 -18.69 0.01
N ALA A 279 12.84 -19.43 0.33
CA ALA A 279 13.72 -19.15 1.46
C ALA A 279 13.04 -19.16 2.84
N GLY A 280 11.95 -19.93 2.99
CA GLY A 280 11.21 -20.06 4.25
C GLY A 280 10.35 -18.85 4.58
N ASN A 281 10.16 -17.93 3.64
CA ASN A 281 9.23 -16.81 3.80
C ASN A 281 7.80 -17.22 3.43
N THR A 282 6.87 -16.33 3.75
CA THR A 282 5.47 -16.44 3.39
C THR A 282 5.08 -15.20 2.58
N TYR A 283 4.45 -15.42 1.43
CA TYR A 283 3.87 -14.34 0.66
C TYR A 283 2.49 -14.02 1.25
N SER A 284 2.38 -12.81 1.80
CA SER A 284 1.22 -12.31 2.52
C SER A 284 0.48 -11.31 1.65
N ILE A 285 -0.79 -11.58 1.41
CA ILE A 285 -1.68 -10.79 0.56
C ILE A 285 -2.67 -10.06 1.47
N PHE A 286 -2.78 -8.75 1.26
CA PHE A 286 -3.63 -7.84 2.02
C PHE A 286 -4.76 -7.45 1.11
N ASN A 287 -5.91 -8.10 1.28
CA ASN A 287 -7.11 -7.80 0.54
C ASN A 287 -7.91 -6.77 1.32
N PHE A 288 -8.43 -5.75 0.65
CA PHE A 288 -9.26 -4.75 1.30
C PHE A 288 -10.28 -4.15 0.34
N ASP A 289 -11.35 -3.61 0.88
CA ASP A 289 -12.26 -2.73 0.16
C ASP A 289 -12.52 -1.46 0.95
N VAL A 290 -13.03 -0.45 0.25
CA VAL A 290 -13.31 0.86 0.82
C VAL A 290 -14.78 1.20 0.62
N GLY A 291 -15.42 1.78 1.63
CA GLY A 291 -16.78 2.31 1.52
C GLY A 291 -16.82 3.51 0.56
N LYS A 292 -17.64 3.43 -0.50
CA LYS A 292 -17.79 4.48 -1.51
C LYS A 292 -18.42 5.76 -0.99
N SER A 293 -19.17 5.70 0.11
CA SER A 293 -19.84 6.87 0.69
C SER A 293 -18.88 7.99 1.12
N GLY A 294 -17.64 7.64 1.45
CA GLY A 294 -16.60 8.60 1.81
C GLY A 294 -15.64 8.96 0.67
N LEU A 295 -15.80 8.35 -0.51
CA LEU A 295 -14.93 8.58 -1.67
C LEU A 295 -15.37 9.76 -2.52
N THR A 296 -14.39 10.48 -3.06
CA THR A 296 -14.57 11.58 -4.00
C THR A 296 -14.19 11.14 -5.40
N PHE A 297 -15.20 10.93 -6.23
CA PHE A 297 -15.02 10.63 -7.66
C PHE A 297 -14.90 11.94 -8.46
N GLU A 298 -13.90 12.05 -9.33
CA GLU A 298 -13.74 13.19 -10.24
C GLU A 298 -14.97 13.32 -11.15
N SER A 299 -15.36 14.51 -11.65
CA SER A 299 -16.51 14.58 -12.59
C SER A 299 -16.38 15.69 -13.61
N LEU A 300 -16.45 15.30 -14.88
CA LEU A 300 -16.68 16.15 -16.05
C LEU A 300 -17.66 15.41 -16.98
N GLY A 301 -18.96 15.46 -16.64
CA GLY A 301 -20.05 14.86 -17.42
C GLY A 301 -20.33 13.38 -17.10
N SER A 302 -19.30 12.61 -16.73
CA SER A 302 -19.38 11.30 -16.09
C SER A 302 -18.43 11.26 -14.88
N PRO A 303 -18.70 10.46 -13.83
CA PRO A 303 -17.78 10.30 -12.72
C PRO A 303 -16.51 9.58 -13.20
N GLY A 304 -15.35 10.21 -13.03
CA GLY A 304 -14.00 9.65 -13.17
C GLY A 304 -13.53 8.99 -11.87
N PRO A 305 -12.31 8.42 -11.87
CA PRO A 305 -11.83 7.62 -10.75
C PRO A 305 -11.60 8.46 -9.48
N ALA A 306 -11.74 7.86 -8.32
CA ALA A 306 -11.25 8.41 -7.05
C ALA A 306 -9.76 8.10 -6.90
N SER A 307 -9.00 9.06 -6.38
CA SER A 307 -7.56 8.92 -6.11
C SER A 307 -7.34 8.64 -4.63
N LEU A 308 -6.68 7.53 -4.32
CA LEU A 308 -6.51 7.02 -2.97
C LEU A 308 -5.03 6.74 -2.65
N LEU A 309 -4.71 6.73 -1.36
CA LEU A 309 -3.41 6.34 -0.82
C LEU A 309 -3.61 5.25 0.22
N ALA A 310 -3.03 4.06 0.00
CA ALA A 310 -2.85 3.07 1.05
C ALA A 310 -1.55 3.38 1.80
N PHE A 311 -1.60 3.49 3.12
CA PHE A 311 -0.43 3.84 3.93
C PHE A 311 -0.40 3.05 5.24
N GLY A 312 0.77 2.89 5.86
CA GLY A 312 0.88 2.12 7.09
C GLY A 312 2.29 1.68 7.45
N VAL A 313 2.38 0.91 8.54
CA VAL A 313 3.63 0.42 9.10
C VAL A 313 3.42 -1.00 9.61
N LEU A 314 4.25 -1.91 9.10
CA LEU A 314 4.32 -3.28 9.59
C LEU A 314 5.44 -3.39 10.64
N ARG A 315 5.10 -3.97 11.80
CA ARG A 315 6.03 -4.18 12.91
C ARG A 315 6.02 -5.64 13.35
N LYS A 316 7.19 -6.26 13.51
CA LYS A 316 7.34 -7.62 14.05
C LYS A 316 7.27 -7.57 15.57
N LYS A 317 6.54 -8.47 16.22
CA LYS A 317 6.58 -8.65 17.67
C LYS A 317 7.90 -9.33 18.02
N ASP A 318 8.79 -8.58 18.68
CA ASP A 318 10.11 -9.05 19.10
C ASP A 318 10.35 -8.65 20.56
N PRO A 319 10.37 -9.62 21.49
CA PRO A 319 10.61 -9.36 22.91
C PRO A 319 11.94 -8.67 23.21
N THR A 320 12.91 -8.74 22.29
CA THR A 320 14.22 -8.11 22.44
C THR A 320 14.25 -6.65 21.97
N ALA A 321 13.23 -6.19 21.24
CA ALA A 321 13.08 -4.81 20.83
C ALA A 321 12.67 -3.92 22.02
N ALA A 322 13.11 -2.65 22.01
CA ALA A 322 12.93 -1.71 23.11
C ALA A 322 11.47 -1.54 23.59
N ASN A 323 10.49 -1.78 22.70
CA ASN A 323 9.05 -1.69 22.99
C ASN A 323 8.29 -2.98 22.59
N GLY A 324 8.97 -4.12 22.46
CA GLY A 324 8.36 -5.38 22.03
C GLY A 324 7.97 -5.44 20.54
N LEU A 325 8.21 -4.36 19.79
CA LEU A 325 7.89 -4.22 18.37
C LEU A 325 9.11 -3.68 17.61
N GLN A 326 9.49 -4.39 16.54
CA GLN A 326 10.54 -4.02 15.61
C GLN A 326 9.93 -3.50 14.30
N PHE A 327 10.35 -2.33 13.83
CA PHE A 327 9.93 -1.81 12.52
C PHE A 327 10.43 -2.70 11.39
N MET A 328 9.55 -3.05 10.45
CA MET A 328 9.88 -3.90 9.30
C MET A 328 9.69 -3.17 7.98
N TYR A 329 8.53 -2.56 7.78
CA TYR A 329 8.14 -2.01 6.49
C TYR A 329 7.21 -0.81 6.65
N GLU A 330 7.36 0.18 5.77
CA GLU A 330 6.43 1.31 5.62
C GLU A 330 5.70 1.18 4.28
N LEU A 331 4.37 1.26 4.35
CA LEU A 331 3.47 1.23 3.22
C LEU A 331 3.13 2.66 2.81
N LYS A 332 3.28 2.98 1.53
CA LYS A 332 2.79 4.24 0.93
C LYS A 332 2.53 4.06 -0.56
N ILE A 333 1.37 3.52 -0.91
CA ILE A 333 1.04 3.10 -2.27
C ILE A 333 -0.18 3.89 -2.79
N PRO A 334 0.00 4.82 -3.75
CA PRO A 334 -1.12 5.49 -4.40
C PRO A 334 -1.84 4.54 -5.35
N PHE A 335 -3.17 4.68 -5.45
CA PHE A 335 -3.99 3.90 -6.37
C PHE A 335 -5.28 4.64 -6.73
N THR A 336 -6.02 4.11 -7.71
CA THR A 336 -7.26 4.71 -8.18
C THR A 336 -8.41 3.71 -8.16
N VAL A 337 -9.62 4.23 -7.99
CA VAL A 337 -10.85 3.44 -7.97
C VAL A 337 -11.84 4.01 -8.97
N ASP A 338 -12.23 3.20 -9.95
CA ASP A 338 -13.31 3.57 -10.86
C ASP A 338 -14.67 3.46 -10.13
N PRO A 339 -15.56 4.46 -10.26
CA PRO A 339 -16.88 4.44 -9.63
C PRO A 339 -17.75 3.26 -10.06
N SER A 340 -17.51 2.70 -11.25
CA SER A 340 -18.24 1.53 -11.78
C SER A 340 -17.80 0.20 -11.16
N ASN A 341 -16.64 0.14 -10.51
CA ASN A 341 -16.12 -1.09 -9.91
C ASN A 341 -16.71 -1.33 -8.50
N GLY A 342 -17.09 -2.56 -8.19
CA GLY A 342 -17.67 -2.93 -6.89
C GLY A 342 -19.19 -2.78 -6.84
N THR A 343 -19.73 -2.56 -5.64
CA THR A 343 -21.18 -2.39 -5.41
C THR A 343 -21.56 -0.90 -5.39
N ALA A 344 -22.81 -0.58 -5.07
CA ALA A 344 -23.22 0.80 -4.81
C ALA A 344 -22.60 1.37 -3.52
N GLU A 345 -22.26 0.51 -2.56
CA GLU A 345 -21.81 0.90 -1.23
C GLU A 345 -20.30 0.80 -1.06
N THR A 346 -19.64 -0.13 -1.75
CA THR A 346 -18.21 -0.44 -1.56
C THR A 346 -17.48 -0.65 -2.88
N THR A 347 -16.17 -0.47 -2.86
CA THR A 347 -15.30 -0.79 -4.01
C THR A 347 -15.25 -2.28 -4.28
N SER A 348 -14.64 -2.68 -5.41
CA SER A 348 -14.17 -4.05 -5.55
C SER A 348 -13.08 -4.33 -4.52
N THR A 349 -12.80 -5.62 -4.26
CA THR A 349 -11.66 -5.99 -3.42
C THR A 349 -10.36 -5.63 -4.13
N HIS A 350 -9.58 -4.78 -3.48
CA HIS A 350 -8.22 -4.42 -3.84
C HIS A 350 -7.23 -5.33 -3.14
N SER A 351 -6.01 -5.44 -3.67
CA SER A 351 -4.95 -6.17 -2.99
C SER A 351 -3.57 -5.56 -3.19
N PHE A 352 -2.72 -5.70 -2.17
CA PHE A 352 -1.27 -5.59 -2.31
C PHE A 352 -0.63 -6.77 -1.60
N GLY A 353 0.62 -7.09 -1.96
CA GLY A 353 1.33 -8.24 -1.42
C GLY A 353 2.71 -7.88 -0.93
N MET A 354 3.21 -8.65 0.03
CA MET A 354 4.58 -8.56 0.51
C MET A 354 5.08 -9.93 0.96
N THR A 355 6.38 -10.13 0.90
CA THR A 355 7.02 -11.34 1.41
C THR A 355 7.48 -11.09 2.83
N ILE A 356 6.96 -11.84 3.79
CA ILE A 356 7.21 -11.66 5.22
C ILE A 356 7.77 -12.96 5.79
N GLU A 357 8.74 -12.86 6.69
CA GLU A 357 9.19 -14.00 7.48
C GLU A 357 8.05 -14.52 8.39
N PRO A 358 8.05 -15.80 8.75
CA PRO A 358 7.14 -16.32 9.75
C PRO A 358 7.30 -15.63 11.11
N GLY A 359 6.19 -15.47 11.82
CA GLY A 359 6.16 -14.86 13.15
C GLY A 359 4.93 -13.99 13.39
N ASP A 360 4.91 -13.32 14.54
CA ASP A 360 3.80 -12.44 14.92
C ASP A 360 4.11 -10.99 14.55
N TYR A 361 3.13 -10.30 13.99
CA TYR A 361 3.25 -8.92 13.53
C TYR A 361 2.03 -8.09 13.94
N LEU A 362 2.22 -6.77 13.94
CA LEU A 362 1.19 -5.77 14.03
C LEU A 362 1.28 -4.86 12.80
N LEU A 363 0.26 -4.90 11.95
CA LEU A 363 0.08 -3.94 10.87
C LEU A 363 -0.81 -2.80 11.37
N SER A 364 -0.25 -1.60 11.41
CA SER A 364 -1.00 -0.37 11.64
C SER A 364 -1.11 0.35 10.30
N TRP A 365 -2.30 0.50 9.74
CA TRP A 365 -2.44 1.00 8.36
C TRP A 365 -3.77 1.71 8.13
N GLY A 366 -3.92 2.28 6.94
CA GLY A 366 -5.12 2.97 6.52
C GLY A 366 -5.17 3.26 5.04
N VAL A 367 -6.32 3.82 4.63
CA VAL A 367 -6.56 4.34 3.29
C VAL A 367 -7.04 5.77 3.43
N MET A 368 -6.52 6.65 2.58
CA MET A 368 -6.90 8.04 2.50
C MET A 368 -7.41 8.36 1.09
N ASP A 369 -8.57 9.00 0.99
CA ASP A 369 -8.96 9.70 -0.22
C ASP A 369 -8.13 10.97 -0.37
N ILE A 370 -7.33 11.05 -1.43
CA ILE A 370 -6.38 12.15 -1.62
C ILE A 370 -7.11 13.48 -1.89
N THR A 371 -8.35 13.42 -2.40
CA THR A 371 -9.12 14.61 -2.77
C THR A 371 -9.89 15.17 -1.59
N SER A 372 -10.55 14.33 -0.79
CA SER A 372 -11.29 14.76 0.41
C SER A 372 -10.47 14.74 1.69
N GLU A 373 -9.32 14.08 1.69
CA GLU A 373 -8.53 13.76 2.89
C GLU A 373 -9.31 12.93 3.93
N ALA A 374 -10.39 12.26 3.51
CA ALA A 374 -11.10 11.30 4.35
C ALA A 374 -10.20 10.08 4.60
N ILE A 375 -10.06 9.67 5.87
CA ILE A 375 -9.17 8.59 6.28
C ILE A 375 -9.94 7.50 7.03
N GLY A 376 -9.66 6.25 6.66
CA GLY A 376 -9.92 5.09 7.51
C GLY A 376 -8.58 4.53 7.99
N THR A 377 -8.49 4.15 9.27
CA THR A 377 -7.30 3.46 9.81
C THR A 377 -7.68 2.25 10.64
N ALA A 378 -6.86 1.21 10.62
CA ALA A 378 -7.03 0.01 11.41
C ALA A 378 -5.69 -0.54 11.92
N ASP A 379 -5.72 -1.11 13.12
CA ASP A 379 -4.67 -1.99 13.63
C ASP A 379 -5.08 -3.44 13.40
N TYR A 380 -4.12 -4.25 12.98
CA TYR A 380 -4.34 -5.66 12.72
C TYR A 380 -3.17 -6.49 13.22
N GLU A 381 -3.44 -7.33 14.21
CA GLU A 381 -2.49 -8.35 14.64
C GLU A 381 -2.58 -9.54 13.69
N LEU A 382 -1.43 -9.97 13.17
CA LEU A 382 -1.37 -11.14 12.30
C LEU A 382 -0.25 -12.07 12.71
N THR A 383 -0.48 -13.36 12.53
CA THR A 383 0.54 -14.40 12.67
C THR A 383 0.84 -14.94 11.28
N VAL A 384 2.04 -14.66 10.78
CA VAL A 384 2.53 -15.18 9.50
C VAL A 384 2.93 -16.64 9.70
N PRO A 385 2.27 -17.61 9.03
CA PRO A 385 2.55 -19.02 9.20
C PRO A 385 3.94 -19.40 8.67
N ASN A 386 4.54 -20.43 9.27
CA ASN A 386 5.76 -21.05 8.75
C ASN A 386 5.42 -22.30 7.94
N TYR A 387 5.52 -22.21 6.62
CA TYR A 387 5.31 -23.34 5.70
C TYR A 387 6.55 -24.23 5.51
N ALA A 388 7.71 -23.82 6.05
CA ALA A 388 8.98 -24.54 5.87
C ALA A 388 9.36 -25.43 7.07
N ASP A 389 8.67 -25.32 8.20
CA ASP A 389 8.93 -26.13 9.40
C ASP A 389 8.41 -27.57 9.26
N GLU A 390 9.02 -28.49 10.01
CA GLU A 390 8.60 -29.89 10.06
C GLU A 390 7.24 -30.05 10.74
N ALA A 391 6.44 -31.01 10.26
CA ALA A 391 5.15 -31.35 10.85
C ALA A 391 5.30 -31.85 12.29
N CYS A 392 4.37 -31.47 13.16
CA CYS A 392 4.31 -32.02 14.50
C CYS A 392 4.00 -33.52 14.46
N ALA A 393 4.96 -34.34 14.89
CA ALA A 393 4.70 -35.74 15.16
C ALA A 393 3.77 -35.86 16.37
N ALA A 394 2.69 -36.63 16.25
CA ALA A 394 1.87 -36.99 17.41
C ALA A 394 2.79 -37.59 18.49
N PRO A 395 2.65 -37.21 19.78
CA PRO A 395 3.39 -37.90 20.83
C PRO A 395 3.02 -39.38 20.76
N PRO A 396 4.00 -40.30 20.71
CA PRO A 396 3.69 -41.73 20.76
C PRO A 396 2.86 -41.98 22.01
N GLU A 397 1.80 -42.78 21.91
CA GLU A 397 0.98 -43.19 23.07
C GLU A 397 1.91 -43.70 24.20
N VAL A 398 2.23 -42.83 25.16
CA VAL A 398 2.87 -43.23 26.40
C VAL A 398 1.79 -43.17 27.47
N VAL A 399 1.24 -44.35 27.74
CA VAL A 399 0.46 -44.65 28.94
C VAL A 399 1.39 -44.50 30.15
N THR A 400 1.58 -43.29 30.65
CA THR A 400 1.93 -43.00 32.06
C THR A 400 1.63 -41.52 32.31
N GLY A 401 0.82 -41.21 33.32
CA GLY A 401 0.27 -39.87 33.62
C GLY A 401 1.29 -38.80 34.03
N ALA A 402 2.22 -38.46 33.15
CA ALA A 402 3.03 -37.26 33.18
C ALA A 402 2.72 -36.44 31.93
N GLU A 403 2.41 -35.14 32.11
CA GLU A 403 2.17 -34.20 31.00
C GLU A 403 3.34 -34.26 30.01
N VAL A 404 3.02 -34.63 28.77
CA VAL A 404 3.99 -34.58 27.66
C VAL A 404 4.04 -33.13 27.19
N ALA A 405 5.08 -32.41 27.61
CA ALA A 405 5.41 -31.12 27.00
C ALA A 405 5.81 -31.36 25.54
N GLN A 406 5.20 -30.62 24.60
CA GLN A 406 5.64 -30.62 23.21
C GLN A 406 7.15 -30.33 23.11
N VAL A 407 7.84 -31.13 22.30
CA VAL A 407 9.30 -31.04 22.11
C VAL A 407 9.57 -30.27 20.82
N GLY A 408 9.88 -28.98 20.94
CA GLY A 408 10.45 -28.14 19.85
C GLY A 408 9.43 -27.44 18.93
N PRO A 409 9.88 -26.43 18.14
CA PRO A 409 9.01 -25.70 17.21
C PRO A 409 8.72 -26.57 15.98
N CYS A 410 7.54 -27.17 15.92
CA CYS A 410 7.01 -27.88 14.76
C CYS A 410 5.73 -27.19 14.27
N SER A 411 5.40 -27.34 12.99
CA SER A 411 4.16 -26.83 12.42
C SER A 411 3.00 -27.80 12.68
N GLU A 412 1.97 -27.32 13.36
CA GLU A 412 0.72 -28.05 13.53
C GLU A 412 -0.04 -28.15 12.19
N LEU A 413 -0.78 -29.25 12.00
CA LEU A 413 -1.60 -29.45 10.81
C LEU A 413 -2.72 -28.41 10.77
N ALA A 414 -2.64 -27.47 9.83
CA ALA A 414 -3.56 -26.33 9.76
C ALA A 414 -3.79 -25.85 8.32
N ILE A 415 -4.87 -25.08 8.14
CA ILE A 415 -5.10 -24.25 6.96
C ILE A 415 -4.99 -22.79 7.42
N PRO A 416 -3.85 -22.11 7.22
CA PRO A 416 -3.65 -20.76 7.76
C PRO A 416 -4.58 -19.70 7.17
N SER A 417 -4.98 -19.85 5.91
CA SER A 417 -5.92 -18.96 5.23
C SER A 417 -6.57 -19.63 4.04
N VAL A 418 -7.77 -19.18 3.68
CA VAL A 418 -8.50 -19.61 2.49
C VAL A 418 -8.92 -18.40 1.66
N ILE A 419 -8.47 -18.33 0.42
CA ILE A 419 -8.95 -17.34 -0.55
C ILE A 419 -10.20 -17.90 -1.20
N MET A 420 -11.32 -17.18 -1.08
CA MET A 420 -12.58 -17.52 -1.72
C MET A 420 -12.87 -16.55 -2.87
N ALA A 421 -13.04 -17.08 -4.07
CA ALA A 421 -13.19 -16.29 -5.29
C ALA A 421 -14.32 -16.82 -6.19
N SER A 422 -14.87 -15.97 -7.06
CA SER A 422 -15.84 -16.34 -8.09
C SER A 422 -15.20 -16.58 -9.46
N SER A 423 -13.99 -16.05 -9.68
CA SER A 423 -13.25 -16.20 -10.92
C SER A 423 -11.75 -16.24 -10.68
N LEU A 424 -11.03 -16.84 -11.62
CA LEU A 424 -9.57 -16.88 -11.64
C LEU A 424 -9.10 -16.64 -13.07
N GLU A 425 -8.14 -15.73 -13.23
CA GLU A 425 -7.53 -15.37 -14.50
C GLU A 425 -6.01 -15.45 -14.38
N GLN A 426 -5.34 -15.95 -15.43
CA GLN A 426 -3.89 -16.01 -15.48
C GLN A 426 -3.35 -14.78 -16.20
N MET A 427 -2.35 -14.19 -15.58
CA MET A 427 -1.74 -12.95 -15.96
C MET A 427 -0.35 -13.19 -16.57
N THR A 428 0.07 -12.27 -17.43
CA THR A 428 1.35 -12.36 -18.16
C THR A 428 2.38 -11.36 -17.67
N ASP A 429 1.97 -10.40 -16.85
CA ASP A 429 2.81 -9.40 -16.21
C ASP A 429 3.32 -9.90 -14.85
N ALA A 430 4.55 -9.50 -14.51
CA ALA A 430 5.12 -9.78 -13.21
C ALA A 430 4.40 -9.02 -12.10
N THR A 431 4.36 -9.60 -10.91
CA THR A 431 3.74 -8.97 -9.75
C THR A 431 4.63 -7.84 -9.19
N ASP A 432 4.08 -6.64 -9.08
CA ASP A 432 4.71 -5.48 -8.45
C ASP A 432 4.22 -5.34 -7.01
N LEU A 433 5.15 -5.52 -6.06
CA LEU A 433 4.85 -5.47 -4.63
C LEU A 433 4.58 -4.04 -4.11
N ASN A 434 4.87 -3.01 -4.92
CA ASN A 434 4.62 -1.62 -4.59
C ASN A 434 3.36 -1.06 -5.27
N LYS A 435 2.44 -1.96 -5.66
CA LYS A 435 1.22 -1.61 -6.37
C LYS A 435 0.00 -2.20 -5.67
N VAL A 436 -1.06 -1.41 -5.61
CA VAL A 436 -2.41 -1.91 -5.28
C VAL A 436 -3.09 -2.33 -6.58
N TYR A 437 -3.55 -3.57 -6.60
CA TYR A 437 -4.35 -4.14 -7.68
C TYR A 437 -5.84 -3.96 -7.39
N SER A 438 -6.66 -3.87 -8.44
CA SER A 438 -8.13 -3.73 -8.35
C SER A 438 -8.87 -5.04 -8.06
N ARG A 439 -8.13 -6.15 -7.93
CA ARG A 439 -8.57 -7.51 -7.63
C ARG A 439 -7.50 -8.19 -6.77
N THR A 440 -7.78 -9.39 -6.27
CA THR A 440 -6.81 -10.17 -5.49
C THR A 440 -5.73 -10.74 -6.40
N ARG A 441 -4.50 -10.26 -6.24
CA ARG A 441 -3.34 -10.67 -7.04
C ARG A 441 -2.53 -11.71 -6.27
N VAL A 442 -2.43 -12.91 -6.84
CA VAL A 442 -1.65 -14.03 -6.30
C VAL A 442 -0.61 -14.43 -7.32
N ALA A 443 0.55 -13.80 -7.26
CA ALA A 443 1.57 -13.91 -8.30
C ALA A 443 0.99 -13.62 -9.70
N ALA A 444 1.16 -14.54 -10.64
CA ALA A 444 0.60 -14.46 -11.99
C ALA A 444 -0.90 -14.82 -12.05
N LEU A 445 -1.63 -14.87 -10.93
CA LEU A 445 -3.08 -15.03 -10.93
C LEU A 445 -3.78 -13.76 -10.46
N GLU A 446 -4.91 -13.49 -11.07
CA GLU A 446 -5.89 -12.51 -10.61
C GLU A 446 -7.20 -13.20 -10.25
N LEU A 447 -7.64 -13.05 -9.00
CA LEU A 447 -8.85 -13.67 -8.48
C LEU A 447 -9.95 -12.63 -8.24
N GLY A 448 -11.16 -12.99 -8.65
CA GLY A 448 -12.38 -12.26 -8.34
C GLY A 448 -12.86 -12.57 -6.93
N THR A 449 -12.27 -11.94 -5.93
CA THR A 449 -12.70 -12.09 -4.54
C THR A 449 -13.70 -10.99 -4.16
N ASN A 450 -14.45 -11.23 -3.09
CA ASN A 450 -15.16 -10.20 -2.36
C ASN A 450 -15.07 -10.51 -0.85
N ILE A 451 -14.85 -9.47 -0.05
CA ILE A 451 -14.62 -9.61 1.41
C ILE A 451 -15.89 -10.00 2.17
N GLU A 452 -17.07 -9.78 1.57
CA GLU A 452 -18.35 -10.20 2.15
C GLU A 452 -18.60 -11.71 1.99
N HIS A 453 -17.77 -12.41 1.21
CA HIS A 453 -17.97 -13.78 0.76
C HIS A 453 -19.41 -14.03 0.26
N ALA A 454 -19.96 -13.07 -0.47
CA ALA A 454 -21.31 -13.13 -1.04
C ALA A 454 -21.26 -13.56 -2.50
N PHE A 455 -22.00 -14.61 -2.85
CA PHE A 455 -21.98 -15.21 -4.19
C PHE A 455 -23.38 -15.32 -4.78
N ASP A 456 -23.49 -15.26 -6.10
CA ASP A 456 -24.74 -15.56 -6.77
C ASP A 456 -24.90 -17.07 -6.92
N ARG A 457 -26.15 -17.55 -6.87
CA ARG A 457 -26.45 -19.00 -6.93
C ARG A 457 -25.92 -19.70 -8.18
N ASN A 458 -25.72 -18.96 -9.27
CA ASN A 458 -25.23 -19.47 -10.55
C ASN A 458 -23.70 -19.38 -10.70
N GLU A 459 -22.98 -18.81 -9.73
CA GLU A 459 -21.52 -18.72 -9.75
C GLU A 459 -20.85 -20.05 -9.34
N SER A 460 -19.58 -20.17 -9.71
CA SER A 460 -18.68 -21.18 -9.14
C SER A 460 -17.93 -20.55 -7.98
N LEU A 461 -17.89 -21.25 -6.85
CA LEU A 461 -17.08 -20.88 -5.70
C LEU A 461 -15.71 -21.57 -5.83
N LEU A 462 -14.65 -20.77 -5.90
CA LEU A 462 -13.26 -21.22 -5.98
C LEU A 462 -12.61 -21.03 -4.60
N LEU A 463 -12.04 -22.09 -4.06
CA LEU A 463 -11.24 -22.08 -2.84
C LEU A 463 -9.78 -22.32 -3.19
N LEU A 464 -8.93 -21.35 -2.88
CA LEU A 464 -7.48 -21.49 -2.96
C LEU A 464 -6.89 -21.42 -1.56
N TYR A 465 -6.20 -22.47 -1.14
CA TYR A 465 -5.56 -22.53 0.17
C TYR A 465 -4.35 -23.45 0.17
N PHE A 466 -3.50 -23.29 1.19
CA PHE A 466 -2.31 -24.09 1.40
C PHE A 466 -2.37 -24.73 2.79
N ILE A 467 -2.04 -26.01 2.85
CA ILE A 467 -2.06 -26.78 4.08
C ILE A 467 -0.64 -26.74 4.68
N ASN A 468 -0.57 -26.37 5.96
CA ASN A 468 0.66 -26.38 6.74
C ASN A 468 0.74 -27.64 7.62
N GLY A 469 1.95 -28.07 7.98
CA GLY A 469 2.17 -29.14 8.95
C GLY A 469 1.81 -30.55 8.46
N LEU A 470 1.82 -30.81 7.16
CA LEU A 470 1.65 -32.16 6.59
C LEU A 470 2.90 -33.01 6.79
N GLY A 471 2.73 -34.25 7.24
CA GLY A 471 3.81 -35.23 7.30
C GLY A 471 4.32 -35.62 5.93
N VAL A 472 5.64 -35.79 5.83
CA VAL A 472 6.32 -36.26 4.63
C VAL A 472 6.70 -37.73 4.80
N ASP A 473 6.29 -38.60 3.87
CA ASP A 473 6.69 -40.01 3.89
C ASP A 473 8.21 -40.12 3.69
N PRO A 474 8.97 -40.77 4.59
CA PRO A 474 10.43 -40.81 4.51
C PRO A 474 10.93 -41.58 3.28
N GLY A 475 10.13 -42.51 2.74
CA GLY A 475 10.48 -43.29 1.55
C GLY A 475 10.20 -42.54 0.25
N THR A 476 9.01 -41.95 0.11
CA THR A 476 8.61 -41.27 -1.14
C THR A 476 8.97 -39.79 -1.19
N GLN A 477 9.25 -39.16 -0.03
CA GLN A 477 9.46 -37.71 0.11
C GLN A 477 8.24 -36.89 -0.35
N GLU A 478 7.04 -37.47 -0.24
CA GLU A 478 5.78 -36.82 -0.59
C GLU A 478 4.83 -36.81 0.62
N ASN A 479 3.97 -35.80 0.69
CA ASN A 479 2.86 -35.81 1.65
C ASN A 479 1.77 -36.78 1.19
N ARG A 480 0.90 -37.21 2.11
CA ARG A 480 -0.31 -37.95 1.75
C ARG A 480 -1.43 -37.68 2.74
N PHE A 481 -2.57 -37.18 2.26
CA PHE A 481 -3.71 -36.85 3.12
C PHE A 481 -5.05 -37.03 2.41
N ASP A 482 -6.07 -37.27 3.22
CA ASP A 482 -7.48 -37.30 2.84
C ASP A 482 -8.08 -35.91 2.96
N LEU A 483 -8.84 -35.49 1.96
CA LEU A 483 -9.48 -34.17 1.89
C LEU A 483 -10.96 -34.30 1.53
N THR A 484 -11.82 -33.66 2.31
CA THR A 484 -13.26 -33.54 2.02
C THR A 484 -13.72 -32.10 2.21
N HIS A 485 -14.69 -31.68 1.40
CA HIS A 485 -15.41 -30.42 1.61
C HIS A 485 -16.89 -30.69 1.83
N ARG A 486 -17.49 -29.99 2.78
CA ARG A 486 -18.93 -30.01 3.05
C ARG A 486 -19.47 -28.59 3.07
N ILE A 487 -20.70 -28.41 2.59
CA ILE A 487 -21.43 -27.16 2.73
C ILE A 487 -22.44 -27.37 3.87
N LEU A 488 -22.35 -26.54 4.88
CA LEU A 488 -23.19 -26.54 6.08
C LEU A 488 -24.09 -25.30 6.07
N LEU A 489 -25.29 -25.41 6.65
CA LEU A 489 -26.08 -24.23 7.02
C LEU A 489 -25.35 -23.47 8.14
N ALA A 490 -25.18 -22.16 7.99
CA ALA A 490 -24.39 -21.34 8.91
C ALA A 490 -24.83 -21.50 10.37
N GLY A 491 -23.86 -21.64 11.27
CA GLY A 491 -24.12 -21.84 12.71
C GLY A 491 -24.70 -23.21 13.07
N THR A 492 -24.74 -24.16 12.14
CA THR A 492 -25.25 -25.53 12.37
C THR A 492 -24.27 -26.59 11.89
N GLU A 493 -24.51 -27.85 12.27
CA GLU A 493 -23.80 -29.02 11.72
C GLU A 493 -24.54 -29.68 10.55
N THR A 494 -25.60 -29.04 10.05
CA THR A 494 -26.47 -29.59 9.00
C THR A 494 -25.78 -29.45 7.66
N SER A 495 -25.34 -30.58 7.09
CA SER A 495 -24.69 -30.63 5.78
C SER A 495 -25.73 -30.72 4.66
N ILE A 496 -25.71 -29.75 3.74
CA ILE A 496 -26.57 -29.73 2.55
C ILE A 496 -25.88 -30.30 1.31
N ALA A 497 -24.53 -30.34 1.32
CA ALA A 497 -23.72 -30.93 0.27
C ALA A 497 -22.42 -31.49 0.84
N ARG A 498 -21.92 -32.55 0.19
CA ARG A 498 -20.62 -33.14 0.47
C ARG A 498 -19.93 -33.46 -0.85
N LEU A 499 -18.74 -32.93 -1.04
CA LEU A 499 -17.90 -33.28 -2.18
C LEU A 499 -17.26 -34.67 -1.95
N PRO A 500 -16.93 -35.41 -3.03
CA PRO A 500 -16.23 -36.69 -2.90
C PRO A 500 -14.92 -36.56 -2.12
N LEU A 501 -14.59 -37.61 -1.35
CA LEU A 501 -13.28 -37.77 -0.72
C LEU A 501 -12.19 -37.73 -1.79
N GLN A 502 -11.13 -36.96 -1.53
CA GLN A 502 -9.96 -36.86 -2.39
C GLN A 502 -8.72 -37.26 -1.60
N GLU A 503 -7.91 -38.16 -2.17
CA GLU A 503 -6.55 -38.40 -1.69
C GLU A 503 -5.59 -37.46 -2.42
N LYS A 504 -4.75 -36.74 -1.68
CA LYS A 504 -3.82 -35.74 -2.24
C LYS A 504 -2.43 -35.86 -1.65
N THR A 505 -1.45 -35.39 -2.43
CA THR A 505 -0.04 -35.30 -2.06
C THR A 505 0.50 -33.86 -2.09
N ALA A 506 -0.10 -33.00 -2.92
CA ALA A 506 0.23 -31.58 -2.99
C ALA A 506 -0.47 -30.82 -1.84
N SER A 507 0.28 -29.95 -1.14
CA SER A 507 -0.25 -29.16 -0.01
C SER A 507 -1.05 -27.93 -0.44
N ASP A 508 -0.89 -27.53 -1.70
CA ASP A 508 -1.71 -26.53 -2.38
C ASP A 508 -3.02 -27.14 -2.88
N VAL A 509 -4.12 -26.43 -2.65
CA VAL A 509 -5.44 -26.87 -3.07
C VAL A 509 -6.17 -25.72 -3.77
N LEU A 510 -6.59 -25.99 -5.01
CA LEU A 510 -7.59 -25.21 -5.72
C LEU A 510 -8.85 -26.08 -5.91
N GLN A 511 -9.91 -25.77 -5.18
CA GLN A 511 -11.19 -26.48 -5.25
C GLN A 511 -12.27 -25.58 -5.86
N GLU A 512 -12.86 -26.04 -6.97
CA GLU A 512 -14.04 -25.41 -7.56
C GLU A 512 -15.33 -26.11 -7.10
N ILE A 513 -16.33 -25.33 -6.73
CA ILE A 513 -17.66 -25.78 -6.31
C ILE A 513 -18.71 -25.00 -7.10
N PRO A 514 -19.27 -25.58 -8.18
CA PRO A 514 -20.36 -24.94 -8.92
C PRO A 514 -21.62 -24.88 -8.05
N LEU A 515 -22.00 -23.69 -7.56
CA LEU A 515 -23.13 -23.55 -6.62
C LEU A 515 -24.45 -23.96 -7.28
N ALA A 516 -24.57 -23.77 -8.59
CA ALA A 516 -25.72 -24.22 -9.38
C ALA A 516 -25.98 -25.74 -9.32
N GLN A 517 -24.98 -26.55 -8.96
CA GLN A 517 -25.10 -28.00 -8.83
C GLN A 517 -25.52 -28.44 -7.43
N VAL A 518 -25.53 -27.52 -6.45
CA VAL A 518 -25.94 -27.79 -5.08
C VAL A 518 -27.45 -27.59 -4.96
N GLN A 519 -28.21 -28.69 -5.04
CA GLN A 519 -29.67 -28.63 -5.14
C GLN A 519 -30.36 -27.89 -3.98
N GLN A 520 -29.83 -28.04 -2.77
CA GLN A 520 -30.39 -27.49 -1.53
C GLN A 520 -29.88 -26.08 -1.21
N ILE A 521 -29.14 -25.44 -2.12
CA ILE A 521 -28.68 -24.07 -1.90
C ILE A 521 -29.82 -23.07 -2.18
N GLU A 522 -30.04 -22.17 -1.24
CA GLU A 522 -31.10 -21.18 -1.23
C GLU A 522 -30.51 -19.76 -1.28
N ALA A 523 -31.19 -18.85 -1.99
CA ALA A 523 -30.80 -17.45 -2.07
C ALA A 523 -31.14 -16.71 -0.76
N GLY A 524 -30.34 -15.71 -0.40
CA GLY A 524 -30.49 -14.94 0.85
C GLY A 524 -30.19 -15.76 2.11
N THR A 525 -29.38 -16.81 1.99
CA THR A 525 -29.04 -17.73 3.09
C THR A 525 -27.52 -17.79 3.30
N ASP A 526 -27.13 -17.87 4.57
CA ASP A 526 -25.74 -18.00 4.98
C ASP A 526 -25.34 -19.48 5.16
N TYR A 527 -24.11 -19.79 4.74
CA TYR A 527 -23.54 -21.12 4.75
C TYR A 527 -22.10 -21.11 5.26
N GLU A 528 -21.58 -22.28 5.58
CA GLU A 528 -20.17 -22.49 5.90
C GLU A 528 -19.61 -23.64 5.06
N ILE A 529 -18.41 -23.47 4.53
CA ILE A 529 -17.64 -24.57 3.95
C ILE A 529 -16.79 -25.17 5.05
N LEU A 530 -17.05 -26.43 5.39
CA LEU A 530 -16.21 -27.23 6.25
C LEU A 530 -15.20 -28.00 5.39
N ILE A 531 -13.92 -27.65 5.53
CA ILE A 531 -12.78 -28.33 4.93
C ILE A 531 -12.22 -29.31 5.96
N GLU A 532 -12.22 -30.60 5.66
CA GLU A 532 -11.75 -31.66 6.56
C GLU A 532 -10.49 -32.30 5.98
N ILE A 533 -9.41 -32.32 6.75
CA ILE A 533 -8.11 -32.90 6.37
C ILE A 533 -7.74 -33.99 7.37
N HIS A 534 -7.30 -35.14 6.86
CA HIS A 534 -6.70 -36.20 7.66
C HIS A 534 -5.36 -36.61 7.03
N ASP A 535 -4.26 -36.30 7.71
CA ASP A 535 -2.90 -36.63 7.29
C ASP A 535 -2.65 -38.13 7.52
N GLN A 536 -2.41 -38.86 6.43
CA GLN A 536 -2.21 -40.31 6.48
C GLN A 536 -0.79 -40.69 6.95
N ILE A 537 0.14 -39.73 7.04
CA ILE A 537 1.51 -39.97 7.49
C ILE A 537 1.62 -39.81 9.00
N THR A 538 1.15 -38.69 9.54
CA THR A 538 1.19 -38.42 10.99
C THR A 538 -0.01 -39.01 11.74
N GLY A 539 -1.14 -39.26 11.05
CA GLY A 539 -2.42 -39.61 11.65
C GLY A 539 -3.19 -38.42 12.23
N ASN A 540 -2.66 -37.20 12.08
CA ASN A 540 -3.32 -35.99 12.55
C ASN A 540 -4.54 -35.66 11.68
N ALA A 541 -5.56 -35.06 12.28
CA ALA A 541 -6.72 -34.54 11.57
C ALA A 541 -7.02 -33.11 12.00
N THR A 542 -7.47 -32.29 11.06
CA THR A 542 -7.90 -30.92 11.32
C THR A 542 -9.10 -30.57 10.45
N PHE A 543 -9.79 -29.51 10.81
CA PHE A 543 -10.84 -28.94 9.98
C PHE A 543 -10.80 -27.42 10.02
N HIS A 544 -11.32 -26.79 8.96
CA HIS A 544 -11.41 -25.35 8.84
C HIS A 544 -12.79 -24.97 8.30
N LYS A 545 -13.45 -24.00 8.93
CA LYS A 545 -14.76 -23.50 8.50
C LYS A 545 -14.60 -22.14 7.85
N VAL A 546 -15.15 -21.96 6.65
CA VAL A 546 -15.13 -20.68 5.93
C VAL A 546 -16.57 -20.23 5.67
N PRO A 547 -17.03 -19.11 6.26
CA PRO A 547 -18.38 -18.61 6.04
C PRO A 547 -18.53 -18.02 4.63
N PHE A 548 -19.73 -18.14 4.06
CA PHE A 548 -20.12 -17.45 2.82
C PHE A 548 -21.63 -17.27 2.78
N SER A 549 -22.12 -16.35 1.96
CA SER A 549 -23.54 -16.10 1.75
C SER A 549 -23.92 -16.27 0.29
N VAL A 550 -25.16 -16.67 0.05
CA VAL A 550 -25.74 -16.64 -1.31
C VAL A 550 -26.67 -15.45 -1.40
N ARG A 551 -26.43 -14.53 -2.34
CA ARG A 551 -27.19 -13.29 -2.46
C ARG A 551 -28.69 -13.55 -2.65
N GLY A 552 -29.50 -12.73 -1.97
CA GLY A 552 -30.93 -12.66 -2.22
C GLY A 552 -31.22 -12.03 -3.58
N SER A 553 -32.34 -12.42 -4.20
CA SER A 553 -32.83 -11.85 -5.46
C SER A 553 -33.28 -10.40 -5.34
#